data_AF-A0A9D9YQU1-F1
#
_entry.id   AF-A0A9D9YQU1-F1
#
_cell.length_a   1.000
_cell.length_b   1.000
_cell.length_c   1.000
_cell.angle_alpha   90.00
_cell.angle_beta   90.00
_cell.angle_gamma   90.00
#
_symmetry.space_group_name_H-M   'P 1'
#
loop_
_entity.id
_entity.type
_entity.pdbx_description
1 polymer ?
#
loop_
_entity_poly.entity_id
_entity_poly.type
_entity_poly.pdbx_seq_one_letter_code
_entity_poly.pdbx_strand_id
1 'polypeptide(L)'
;FYTDNLIAGTYAVQVSREGYYPWVKKLTVEARIVTDVFAFLVPQSTLIREIEIREGDTASTTRAVSKNEYNTFVKAFARKIVSAPTQGGMATSTPVDTRAGAELYIEDGNLIVRWMKDPQSVPSSFCIKPSSCVQEFFIEKGRETTANAQFFAGGVVYSTKESGIFLAENDVRPVPLVVPLYSRPGAQFRIVNGALIVKDGSAFYDISGF
;
A
#
# COMPACT_ATOMS: atom_id res chain seq x y z
N PHE A 1 -13.55 -19.08 -4.12
CA PHE A 1 -14.72 -19.28 -4.99
C PHE A 1 -14.20 -19.62 -6.39
N TYR A 2 -14.97 -20.36 -7.18
CA TYR A 2 -14.61 -20.67 -8.57
C TYR A 2 -15.88 -20.59 -9.41
N THR A 3 -15.78 -19.97 -10.58
CA THR A 3 -16.88 -19.82 -11.53
C THR A 3 -16.38 -20.32 -12.88
N ASP A 4 -17.07 -21.30 -13.46
CA ASP A 4 -16.75 -21.88 -14.76
C ASP A 4 -17.77 -21.47 -15.83
N ASN A 5 -17.54 -21.94 -17.06
CA ASN A 5 -18.45 -21.76 -18.21
C ASN A 5 -18.77 -20.30 -18.54
N LEU A 6 -17.91 -19.36 -18.14
CA LEU A 6 -17.99 -17.97 -18.57
C LEU A 6 -17.57 -17.84 -20.03
N ILE A 7 -18.35 -17.10 -20.80
CA ILE A 7 -18.00 -16.70 -22.16
C ILE A 7 -16.82 -15.72 -22.07
N ALA A 8 -15.92 -15.75 -23.04
CA ALA A 8 -14.83 -14.77 -23.09
C ALA A 8 -15.39 -13.34 -23.14
N GLY A 9 -14.87 -12.46 -22.27
CA GLY A 9 -15.41 -11.12 -22.09
C GLY A 9 -14.92 -10.44 -20.83
N THR A 10 -15.37 -9.22 -20.59
CA THR A 10 -15.01 -8.43 -19.40
C THR A 10 -16.14 -8.47 -18.39
N TYR A 11 -15.81 -8.82 -17.14
CA TYR A 11 -16.75 -8.95 -16.03
C TYR A 11 -16.35 -8.03 -14.89
N ALA A 12 -17.34 -7.47 -14.18
CA ALA A 12 -17.13 -6.84 -12.89
C ALA A 12 -17.37 -7.87 -11.79
N VAL A 13 -16.34 -8.18 -11.01
CA VAL A 13 -16.43 -9.00 -9.81
C VAL A 13 -16.51 -8.08 -8.61
N GLN A 14 -17.52 -8.29 -7.77
CA GLN A 14 -17.69 -7.56 -6.52
C GLN A 14 -17.63 -8.52 -5.34
N VAL A 15 -16.86 -8.18 -4.33
CA VAL A 15 -16.81 -8.87 -3.03
C VAL A 15 -17.20 -7.88 -1.95
N SER A 16 -18.17 -8.26 -1.12
CA SER A 16 -18.65 -7.43 -0.01
C SER A 16 -18.65 -8.25 1.27
N ARG A 17 -18.14 -7.65 2.35
CA ARG A 17 -18.11 -8.22 3.70
C ARG A 17 -18.43 -7.09 4.68
N GLU A 18 -19.27 -7.38 5.67
CA GLU A 18 -19.61 -6.40 6.71
C GLU A 18 -18.36 -5.86 7.42
N GLY A 19 -18.29 -4.54 7.62
CA GLY A 19 -17.14 -3.86 8.22
C GLY A 19 -15.95 -3.61 7.28
N TYR A 20 -16.02 -4.00 6.00
CA TYR A 20 -14.97 -3.81 5.00
C TYR A 20 -15.45 -2.99 3.81
N TYR A 21 -14.54 -2.27 3.17
CA TYR A 21 -14.84 -1.60 1.90
C TYR A 21 -15.25 -2.64 0.85
N PRO A 22 -16.32 -2.38 0.07
CA PRO A 22 -16.67 -3.25 -1.04
C PRO A 22 -15.52 -3.22 -2.04
N TRP A 23 -15.04 -4.40 -2.42
CA TRP A 23 -13.96 -4.55 -3.39
C TRP A 23 -14.58 -4.88 -4.74
N VAL A 24 -14.21 -4.12 -5.78
CA VAL A 24 -14.72 -4.30 -7.14
C VAL A 24 -13.55 -4.37 -8.11
N LYS A 25 -13.58 -5.33 -9.03
CA LYS A 25 -12.55 -5.49 -10.05
C LYS A 25 -13.14 -5.84 -11.41
N LYS A 26 -12.65 -5.20 -12.46
CA LYS A 26 -12.92 -5.55 -13.85
C LYS A 26 -11.88 -6.55 -14.30
N LEU A 27 -12.33 -7.75 -14.63
CA LEU A 27 -11.51 -8.87 -15.04
C LEU A 27 -11.84 -9.25 -16.48
N THR A 28 -10.81 -9.51 -17.27
CA THR A 28 -10.97 -10.11 -18.60
C THR A 28 -10.89 -11.62 -18.48
N VAL A 29 -11.90 -12.32 -18.98
CA VAL A 29 -11.91 -13.78 -19.15
C VAL A 29 -11.55 -14.09 -20.59
N GLU A 30 -10.54 -14.94 -20.78
CA GLU A 30 -10.08 -15.39 -22.09
C GLU A 30 -10.37 -16.88 -22.27
N ALA A 31 -10.58 -17.33 -23.51
CA ALA A 31 -10.88 -18.73 -23.77
C ALA A 31 -9.70 -19.62 -23.33
N ARG A 32 -9.99 -20.66 -22.54
CA ARG A 32 -9.03 -21.68 -22.09
C ARG A 32 -7.91 -21.16 -21.17
N ILE A 33 -8.02 -19.94 -20.63
CA ILE A 33 -7.07 -19.39 -19.66
C ILE A 33 -7.84 -19.03 -18.38
N VAL A 34 -7.31 -19.44 -17.25
CA VAL A 34 -7.89 -19.10 -15.94
C VAL A 34 -7.53 -17.66 -15.60
N THR A 35 -8.53 -16.85 -15.26
CA THR A 35 -8.34 -15.54 -14.64
C THR A 35 -8.48 -15.69 -13.13
N ASP A 36 -7.39 -15.49 -12.40
CA ASP A 36 -7.36 -15.47 -10.94
C ASP A 36 -7.23 -14.04 -10.38
N VAL A 37 -7.73 -13.83 -9.17
CA VAL A 37 -7.62 -12.57 -8.45
C VAL A 37 -7.77 -12.81 -6.94
N PHE A 38 -7.14 -11.96 -6.14
CA PHE A 38 -7.31 -11.92 -4.70
C PHE A 38 -8.08 -10.66 -4.32
N ALA A 39 -9.15 -10.81 -3.54
CA ALA A 39 -9.90 -9.66 -3.04
C ALA A 39 -9.08 -8.91 -1.99
N PHE A 40 -8.81 -7.62 -2.23
CA PHE A 40 -8.13 -6.76 -1.27
C PHE A 40 -9.14 -6.22 -0.26
N LEU A 41 -9.18 -6.83 0.93
CA LEU A 41 -10.17 -6.52 1.96
C LEU A 41 -9.60 -5.53 2.97
N VAL A 42 -10.03 -4.27 2.86
CA VAL A 42 -9.64 -3.20 3.79
C VAL A 42 -10.81 -2.90 4.76
N PRO A 43 -10.60 -2.92 6.09
CA PRO A 43 -11.61 -2.53 7.06
C PRO A 43 -12.05 -1.07 6.88
N GLN A 44 -13.33 -0.77 7.11
CA GLN A 44 -13.86 0.60 7.09
C GLN A 44 -13.51 1.39 8.36
N SER A 45 -13.34 0.70 9.48
CA SER A 45 -12.96 1.30 10.76
C SER A 45 -11.53 0.92 11.10
N THR A 46 -10.59 1.82 10.80
CA THR A 46 -9.24 1.77 11.37
C THR A 46 -9.24 2.51 12.70
N LEU A 47 -8.45 2.03 13.65
CA LEU A 47 -8.23 2.71 14.92
C LEU A 47 -6.99 3.58 14.79
N ILE A 48 -7.15 4.87 15.08
CA ILE A 48 -6.03 5.82 15.19
C ILE A 48 -5.90 6.16 16.66
N ARG A 49 -4.79 5.76 17.28
CA ARG A 49 -4.53 6.02 18.70
C ARG A 49 -3.24 6.81 18.86
N GLU A 50 -3.29 7.90 19.62
CA GLU A 50 -2.07 8.62 19.99
C GLU A 50 -1.20 7.73 20.89
N ILE A 51 0.11 7.75 20.65
CA ILE A 51 1.08 6.93 21.38
C ILE A 51 1.68 7.76 22.51
N GLU A 52 1.50 7.28 23.74
CA GLU A 52 2.02 7.93 24.94
C GLU A 52 2.91 6.98 25.76
N ILE A 53 3.89 7.56 26.46
CA ILE A 53 4.69 6.83 27.43
C ILE A 53 3.87 6.70 28.71
N ARG A 54 3.32 5.51 28.96
CA ARG A 54 2.53 5.22 30.17
C ARG A 54 2.56 3.74 30.51
N GLU A 55 2.37 3.41 31.78
CA GLU A 55 2.12 2.03 32.23
C GLU A 55 0.63 1.69 32.05
N GLY A 56 0.33 0.62 31.31
CA GLY A 56 -1.02 0.08 31.11
C GLY A 56 -1.85 0.75 29.99
N ASP A 57 -2.49 -0.09 29.17
CA ASP A 57 -3.35 0.30 28.05
C ASP A 57 -4.83 0.23 28.44
N THR A 58 -5.36 1.31 29.01
CA THR A 58 -6.75 1.39 29.51
C THR A 58 -7.64 2.35 28.70
N ALA A 59 -7.10 3.01 27.67
CA ALA A 59 -7.81 4.03 26.91
C ALA A 59 -8.07 3.56 25.47
N SER A 60 -9.25 3.86 24.94
CA SER A 60 -9.62 3.50 23.56
C SER A 60 -8.95 4.39 22.50
N THR A 61 -8.56 5.61 22.89
CA THR A 61 -7.98 6.65 21.99
C THR A 61 -6.47 6.79 22.11
N THR A 62 -5.86 6.17 23.12
CA THR A 62 -4.43 6.31 23.42
C THR A 62 -3.83 4.92 23.55
N ARG A 63 -2.71 4.68 22.88
CA ARG A 63 -1.91 3.47 23.02
C ARG A 63 -0.76 3.75 23.97
N ALA A 64 -0.84 3.19 25.17
CA ALA A 64 0.25 3.27 26.13
C ALA A 64 1.42 2.36 25.71
N VAL A 65 2.63 2.91 25.66
CA VAL A 65 3.85 2.14 25.35
C VAL A 65 4.94 2.40 26.38
N SER A 66 5.87 1.45 26.50
CA SER A 66 7.06 1.66 27.33
C SER A 66 7.96 2.76 26.72
N LYS A 67 8.77 3.41 27.56
CA LYS A 67 9.78 4.38 27.09
C LYS A 67 10.75 3.78 26.05
N ASN A 68 11.07 2.49 26.18
CA ASN A 68 11.96 1.81 25.24
C ASN A 68 11.31 1.63 23.86
N GLU A 69 10.03 1.26 23.84
CA GLU A 69 9.26 1.15 22.60
C GLU A 69 9.07 2.54 21.95
N TYR A 70 8.71 3.56 22.73
CA TYR A 70 8.62 4.94 22.23
C TYR A 70 9.93 5.41 21.58
N ASN A 71 11.07 5.14 22.23
CA ASN A 71 12.39 5.46 21.68
C ASN A 71 12.70 4.71 20.38
N THR A 72 12.08 3.55 20.16
CA THR A 72 12.20 2.80 18.90
C THR A 72 11.52 3.56 17.77
N PHE A 73 10.35 4.16 18.02
CA PHE A 73 9.68 5.04 17.07
C PHE A 73 10.52 6.30 16.78
N VAL A 74 11.00 6.99 17.82
CA VAL A 74 11.88 8.17 17.66
C VAL A 74 13.07 7.85 16.75
N LYS A 75 13.75 6.72 16.98
CA LYS A 75 14.89 6.28 16.15
C LYS A 75 14.46 5.95 14.72
N ALA A 76 13.31 5.30 14.52
CA ALA A 76 12.80 4.96 13.20
C ALA A 76 12.51 6.20 12.33
N PHE A 77 12.00 7.27 12.95
CA PHE A 77 11.69 8.54 12.27
C PHE A 77 12.89 9.49 12.14
N ALA A 78 13.96 9.30 12.92
CA ALA A 78 15.21 10.02 12.74
C ALA A 78 15.97 9.57 11.47
N ARG A 79 15.70 8.35 10.98
CA ARG A 79 16.28 7.85 9.72
C ARG A 79 15.63 8.58 8.54
N LYS A 80 16.47 9.20 7.70
CA LYS A 80 16.03 9.76 6.41
C LYS A 80 15.45 8.63 5.55
N ILE A 81 14.31 8.89 4.93
CA ILE A 81 13.79 8.03 3.87
C ILE A 81 14.75 8.18 2.70
N VAL A 82 15.21 7.07 2.14
CA VAL A 82 15.95 7.10 0.87
C VAL A 82 14.93 7.42 -0.21
N SER A 83 14.71 8.70 -0.49
CA SER A 83 14.01 9.14 -1.69
C SER A 83 15.02 9.12 -2.84
N ALA A 84 14.66 8.55 -3.99
CA ALA A 84 15.51 8.54 -5.18
C ALA A 84 15.96 9.97 -5.56
N PRO A 85 17.16 10.14 -6.14
CA PRO A 85 17.70 11.47 -6.42
C PRO A 85 16.87 12.19 -7.49
N THR A 86 16.53 13.45 -7.22
CA THR A 86 16.00 14.39 -8.20
C THR A 86 17.08 14.81 -9.20
N GLN A 87 16.83 14.52 -10.47
CA GLN A 87 17.47 14.99 -11.71
C GLN A 87 18.90 14.51 -12.05
N GLY A 88 19.01 14.00 -13.29
CA GLY A 88 20.14 14.35 -14.17
C GLY A 88 21.10 13.25 -14.63
N GLY A 89 20.86 11.98 -14.30
CA GLY A 89 21.72 10.91 -14.79
C GLY A 89 21.04 9.55 -14.75
N MET A 90 21.47 8.64 -15.63
CA MET A 90 21.13 7.22 -15.62
C MET A 90 21.66 6.56 -14.33
N ALA A 91 21.06 6.90 -13.19
CA ALA A 91 21.21 6.17 -11.96
C ALA A 91 20.04 5.18 -11.91
N THR A 92 20.33 3.88 -11.86
CA THR A 92 19.34 2.87 -11.50
C THR A 92 18.73 3.31 -10.16
N SER A 93 17.48 3.76 -10.18
CA SER A 93 16.78 4.21 -8.99
C SER A 93 16.83 3.08 -7.95
N THR A 94 17.07 3.42 -6.69
CA THR A 94 17.03 2.42 -5.61
C THR A 94 15.57 2.25 -5.20
N PRO A 95 15.04 1.01 -5.08
CA PRO A 95 13.68 0.81 -4.64
C PRO A 95 13.50 1.32 -3.20
N VAL A 96 12.33 1.91 -2.92
CA VAL A 96 11.96 2.38 -1.57
C VAL A 96 11.50 1.24 -0.66
N ASP A 97 11.03 0.14 -1.25
CA ASP A 97 10.72 -1.12 -0.56
C ASP A 97 10.71 -2.30 -1.55
N THR A 98 10.94 -3.52 -1.05
CA THR A 98 10.99 -4.75 -1.84
C THR A 98 10.24 -5.86 -1.13
N ARG A 99 9.36 -6.57 -1.85
CA ARG A 99 8.64 -7.74 -1.33
C ARG A 99 8.44 -8.79 -2.41
N ALA A 100 8.92 -10.01 -2.13
CA ALA A 100 8.65 -11.21 -2.92
C ALA A 100 8.96 -11.09 -4.44
N GLY A 101 9.84 -10.18 -4.86
CA GLY A 101 10.18 -9.93 -6.27
C GLY A 101 9.55 -8.68 -6.86
N ALA A 102 8.57 -8.06 -6.18
CA ALA A 102 8.06 -6.75 -6.50
C ALA A 102 8.86 -5.66 -5.75
N GLU A 103 9.08 -4.54 -6.41
CA GLU A 103 9.84 -3.40 -5.89
C GLU A 103 9.07 -2.10 -6.11
N LEU A 104 9.06 -1.24 -5.10
CA LEU A 104 8.42 0.07 -5.16
C LEU A 104 9.45 1.14 -5.49
N TYR A 105 9.07 2.06 -6.38
CA TYR A 105 9.88 3.17 -6.84
C TYR A 105 9.08 4.46 -6.72
N ILE A 106 9.74 5.54 -6.32
CA ILE A 106 9.17 6.89 -6.36
C ILE A 106 9.98 7.68 -7.38
N GLU A 107 9.35 7.98 -8.52
CA GLU A 107 9.99 8.65 -9.67
C GLU A 107 9.13 9.86 -10.06
N ASP A 108 9.74 11.05 -10.02
CA ASP A 108 9.06 12.32 -10.28
C ASP A 108 7.76 12.52 -9.49
N GLY A 109 7.72 12.01 -8.25
CA GLY A 109 6.55 12.06 -7.36
C GLY A 109 5.50 10.97 -7.61
N ASN A 110 5.65 10.14 -8.63
CA ASN A 110 4.74 9.02 -8.91
C ASN A 110 5.19 7.75 -8.19
N LEU A 111 4.23 6.94 -7.76
CA LEU A 111 4.50 5.65 -7.14
C LEU A 111 4.35 4.52 -8.15
N ILE A 112 5.45 3.86 -8.46
CA ILE A 112 5.53 2.77 -9.43
C ILE A 112 5.85 1.48 -8.69
N VAL A 113 5.23 0.39 -9.10
CA VAL A 113 5.64 -0.96 -8.71
C VAL A 113 6.22 -1.67 -9.91
N ARG A 114 7.37 -2.32 -9.74
CA ARG A 114 8.07 -3.11 -10.77
C ARG A 114 8.23 -4.56 -10.33
N TRP A 115 8.09 -5.49 -11.26
CA TRP A 115 8.43 -6.90 -11.08
C TRP A 115 9.84 -7.17 -11.57
N MET A 116 10.71 -7.63 -10.66
CA MET A 116 12.15 -7.76 -10.92
C MET A 116 12.62 -9.20 -11.11
N LYS A 117 11.71 -10.18 -11.02
CA LYS A 117 12.02 -11.59 -11.31
C LYS A 117 11.75 -11.93 -12.78
N ASP A 118 11.81 -13.22 -13.09
CA ASP A 118 11.54 -13.75 -14.43
C ASP A 118 10.22 -13.17 -14.99
N PRO A 119 10.24 -12.58 -16.21
CA PRO A 119 9.05 -12.08 -16.90
C PRO A 119 7.94 -13.14 -17.10
N GLN A 120 8.28 -14.42 -17.09
CA GLN A 120 7.31 -15.54 -17.18
C GLN A 120 6.70 -15.91 -15.83
N SER A 121 7.22 -15.36 -14.71
CA SER A 121 6.75 -15.61 -13.34
C SER A 121 5.93 -14.46 -12.76
N VAL A 122 5.50 -13.53 -13.60
CA VAL A 122 4.76 -12.33 -13.21
C VAL A 122 3.43 -12.71 -12.54
N PRO A 123 3.12 -12.19 -11.33
CA PRO A 123 1.84 -12.45 -10.67
C PRO A 123 0.64 -11.92 -11.45
N SER A 124 -0.53 -12.53 -11.29
CA SER A 124 -1.77 -12.13 -11.98
C SER A 124 -2.20 -10.67 -11.71
N SER A 125 -1.78 -10.08 -10.58
CA SER A 125 -2.02 -8.67 -10.27
C SER A 125 -1.27 -7.69 -11.17
N PHE A 126 -0.29 -8.16 -11.96
CA PHE A 126 0.40 -7.40 -13.00
C PHE A 126 -0.17 -7.68 -14.41
N CYS A 127 -1.24 -8.46 -14.52
CA CYS A 127 -1.83 -8.85 -15.79
C CYS A 127 -3.12 -8.09 -16.04
N ILE A 128 -3.13 -7.20 -17.04
CA ILE A 128 -4.32 -6.47 -17.48
C ILE A 128 -5.40 -7.45 -17.94
N LYS A 129 -4.96 -8.54 -18.57
CA LYS A 129 -5.71 -9.75 -18.89
C LYS A 129 -4.77 -10.96 -18.83
N PRO A 130 -5.26 -12.20 -18.68
CA PRO A 130 -4.41 -13.36 -18.41
C PRO A 130 -3.24 -13.56 -19.39
N SER A 131 -3.44 -13.30 -20.68
CA SER A 131 -2.40 -13.40 -21.72
C SER A 131 -1.47 -12.18 -21.84
N SER A 132 -1.71 -11.11 -21.09
CA SER A 132 -1.00 -9.84 -21.25
C SER A 132 -0.69 -9.21 -19.89
N CYS A 133 0.58 -9.38 -19.50
CA CYS A 133 1.13 -8.84 -18.26
C CYS A 133 2.11 -7.71 -18.54
N VAL A 134 2.18 -6.79 -17.59
CA VAL A 134 3.16 -5.70 -17.57
C VAL A 134 4.22 -6.00 -16.52
N GLN A 135 5.43 -5.47 -16.71
CA GLN A 135 6.46 -5.55 -15.68
C GLN A 135 6.37 -4.43 -14.67
N GLU A 136 5.66 -3.35 -14.99
CA GLU A 136 5.48 -2.23 -14.11
C GLU A 136 4.13 -1.55 -14.32
N PHE A 137 3.62 -0.93 -13.26
CA PHE A 137 2.46 -0.05 -13.33
C PHE A 137 2.48 0.97 -12.20
N PHE A 138 1.65 2.01 -12.34
CA PHE A 138 1.51 3.06 -11.33
C PHE A 138 0.48 2.65 -10.28
N ILE A 139 0.85 2.78 -9.00
CA ILE A 139 -0.10 2.77 -7.87
C ILE A 139 -0.70 4.16 -7.69
N GLU A 140 0.14 5.19 -7.78
CA GLU A 140 -0.26 6.60 -7.83
C GLU A 140 0.40 7.21 -9.08
N LYS A 141 -0.39 7.95 -9.87
CA LYS A 141 0.12 8.71 -11.01
C LYS A 141 -0.42 10.15 -11.04
N GLY A 142 0.45 11.09 -10.69
CA GLY A 142 0.33 12.50 -11.02
C GLY A 142 -0.81 13.26 -10.33
N ARG A 143 -1.53 12.65 -9.37
CA ARG A 143 -2.52 13.40 -8.59
C ARG A 143 -1.85 14.17 -7.45
N GLU A 144 -0.85 13.55 -6.84
CA GLU A 144 -0.16 14.06 -5.66
C GLU A 144 1.31 13.62 -5.67
N THR A 145 2.16 14.32 -4.94
CA THR A 145 3.58 14.00 -4.86
C THR A 145 3.82 12.94 -3.79
N THR A 146 4.06 11.70 -4.20
CA THR A 146 4.43 10.62 -3.28
C THR A 146 5.78 10.91 -2.62
N ALA A 147 5.82 10.85 -1.29
CA ALA A 147 6.99 11.13 -0.47
C ALA A 147 7.61 9.85 0.15
N ASN A 148 6.81 8.82 0.40
CA ASN A 148 7.24 7.54 0.97
C ASN A 148 6.25 6.44 0.58
N ALA A 149 6.72 5.20 0.45
CA ALA A 149 5.85 4.04 0.19
C ALA A 149 6.49 2.75 0.73
N GLN A 150 5.67 1.84 1.25
CA GLN A 150 6.08 0.50 1.71
C GLN A 150 4.94 -0.50 1.49
N PHE A 151 5.28 -1.77 1.27
CA PHE A 151 4.29 -2.85 1.24
C PHE A 151 3.73 -3.10 2.64
N PHE A 152 2.40 -3.11 2.79
CA PHE A 152 1.74 -3.27 4.09
C PHE A 152 0.35 -3.88 3.94
N ALA A 153 -0.03 -4.76 4.86
CA ALA A 153 -1.37 -5.36 4.94
C ALA A 153 -1.90 -5.92 3.59
N GLY A 154 -1.02 -6.50 2.77
CA GLY A 154 -1.38 -7.05 1.44
C GLY A 154 -1.42 -6.02 0.30
N GLY A 155 -1.31 -4.73 0.58
CA GLY A 155 -1.23 -3.65 -0.40
C GLY A 155 0.03 -2.80 -0.22
N VAL A 156 -0.08 -1.51 -0.53
CA VAL A 156 0.97 -0.51 -0.41
C VAL A 156 0.46 0.67 0.40
N VAL A 157 1.12 0.95 1.53
CA VAL A 157 0.92 2.20 2.26
C VAL A 157 1.85 3.25 1.67
N TYR A 158 1.34 4.44 1.39
CA TYR A 158 2.14 5.54 0.86
C TYR A 158 1.67 6.88 1.44
N SER A 159 2.58 7.84 1.50
CA SER A 159 2.29 9.21 1.93
C SER A 159 2.52 10.17 0.78
N THR A 160 1.64 11.14 0.65
CA THR A 160 1.76 12.25 -0.27
C THR A 160 2.09 13.53 0.47
N LYS A 161 2.64 14.53 -0.24
CA LYS A 161 2.92 15.84 0.37
C LYS A 161 1.64 16.63 0.63
N GLU A 162 0.62 16.39 -0.19
CA GLU A 162 -0.57 17.22 -0.32
C GLU A 162 -1.73 16.77 0.56
N SER A 163 -1.97 15.46 0.70
CA SER A 163 -3.21 14.97 1.34
C SER A 163 -3.01 14.03 2.53
N GLY A 164 -1.85 13.37 2.64
CA GLY A 164 -1.51 12.54 3.81
C GLY A 164 -1.19 11.08 3.45
N ILE A 165 -1.66 10.13 4.24
CA ILE A 165 -1.29 8.72 4.15
C ILE A 165 -2.45 7.87 3.66
N PHE A 166 -2.18 6.97 2.72
CA PHE A 166 -3.15 6.12 2.03
C PHE A 166 -2.69 4.66 2.03
N LEU A 167 -3.65 3.75 1.90
CA LEU A 167 -3.42 2.34 1.59
C LEU A 167 -4.06 2.04 0.23
N ALA A 168 -3.24 1.58 -0.72
CA ALA A 168 -3.70 1.20 -2.05
C ALA A 168 -3.47 -0.30 -2.31
N GLU A 169 -4.36 -0.84 -3.14
CA GLU A 169 -4.21 -2.16 -3.72
C GLU A 169 -3.02 -2.23 -4.70
N ASN A 170 -2.31 -3.35 -4.68
CA ASN A 170 -1.24 -3.64 -5.63
C ASN A 170 -1.75 -4.50 -6.80
N ASP A 171 -2.56 -3.91 -7.68
CA ASP A 171 -3.13 -4.59 -8.84
C ASP A 171 -3.34 -3.61 -10.02
N VAL A 172 -2.85 -3.98 -11.21
CA VAL A 172 -2.93 -3.16 -12.43
C VAL A 172 -4.37 -3.05 -12.97
N ARG A 173 -5.24 -3.98 -12.60
CA ARG A 173 -6.59 -4.08 -13.17
C ARG A 173 -7.53 -3.06 -12.50
N PRO A 174 -8.33 -2.31 -13.29
CA PRO A 174 -9.30 -1.36 -12.75
C PRO A 174 -10.48 -2.08 -12.09
N VAL A 175 -11.17 -1.53 -11.10
CA VAL A 175 -10.97 -0.22 -10.47
C VAL A 175 -10.04 -0.40 -9.27
N PRO A 176 -9.00 0.43 -9.06
CA PRO A 176 -8.13 0.29 -7.89
C PRO A 176 -8.88 0.67 -6.61
N LEU A 177 -8.66 -0.08 -5.52
CA LEU A 177 -9.09 0.34 -4.19
C LEU A 177 -7.98 1.17 -3.53
N VAL A 178 -8.32 2.41 -3.14
CA VAL A 178 -7.45 3.32 -2.39
C VAL A 178 -8.23 3.85 -1.19
N VAL A 179 -7.67 3.72 0.01
CA VAL A 179 -8.31 4.10 1.27
C VAL A 179 -7.44 5.14 1.97
N PRO A 180 -7.96 6.33 2.32
CA PRO A 180 -7.23 7.28 3.16
C PRO A 180 -7.10 6.72 4.58
N LEU A 181 -5.88 6.70 5.10
CA LEU A 181 -5.58 6.25 6.47
C LEU A 181 -5.38 7.40 7.44
N TYR A 182 -4.76 8.50 6.99
CA TYR A 182 -4.46 9.66 7.82
C TYR A 182 -4.36 10.93 6.97
N SER A 183 -5.44 11.73 6.94
CA SER A 183 -5.58 12.88 6.05
C SER A 183 -4.96 14.16 6.62
N ARG A 184 -3.64 14.15 6.82
CA ARG A 184 -2.87 15.31 7.29
C ARG A 184 -1.65 15.54 6.37
N PRO A 185 -1.56 16.69 5.68
CA PRO A 185 -0.40 17.03 4.87
C PRO A 185 0.88 17.03 5.70
N GLY A 186 1.96 16.48 5.15
CA GLY A 186 3.25 16.41 5.83
C GLY A 186 3.37 15.34 6.93
N ALA A 187 2.30 14.61 7.25
CA ALA A 187 2.38 13.44 8.11
C ALA A 187 3.30 12.37 7.50
N GLN A 188 4.12 11.77 8.34
CA GLN A 188 5.07 10.74 7.93
C GLN A 188 4.66 9.40 8.52
N PHE A 189 4.99 8.30 7.85
CA PHE A 189 4.78 6.97 8.41
C PHE A 189 6.05 6.11 8.41
N ARG A 190 6.06 5.11 9.29
CA ARG A 190 7.01 4.00 9.33
C ARG A 190 6.27 2.72 9.69
N ILE A 191 6.67 1.60 9.10
CA ILE A 191 6.29 0.29 9.62
C ILE A 191 7.35 -0.12 10.63
N VAL A 192 6.97 -0.25 11.90
CA VAL A 192 7.89 -0.61 13.00
C VAL A 192 7.35 -1.86 13.67
N ASN A 193 8.12 -2.96 13.63
CA ASN A 193 7.71 -4.27 14.16
C ASN A 193 6.34 -4.74 13.64
N GLY A 194 6.03 -4.44 12.37
CA GLY A 194 4.75 -4.78 11.75
C GLY A 194 3.60 -3.81 12.05
N ALA A 195 3.77 -2.82 12.93
CA ALA A 195 2.78 -1.78 13.20
C ALA A 195 2.97 -0.57 12.28
N LEU A 196 1.86 -0.01 11.79
CA LEU A 196 1.87 1.25 11.04
C LEU A 196 1.87 2.42 12.01
N ILE A 197 3.03 3.07 12.14
CA ILE A 197 3.22 4.23 13.00
C ILE A 197 3.21 5.49 12.14
N VAL A 198 2.46 6.49 12.57
CA VAL A 198 2.42 7.82 11.97
C VAL A 198 3.07 8.83 12.90
N LYS A 199 3.81 9.77 12.33
CA LYS A 199 4.32 10.95 13.02
C LYS A 199 3.66 12.19 12.43
N ASP A 200 3.03 12.96 13.29
CA ASP A 200 2.40 14.24 12.95
C ASP A 200 2.86 15.29 13.96
N GLY A 201 3.63 16.27 13.50
CA GLY A 201 4.37 17.19 14.36
C GLY A 201 5.32 16.45 15.31
N SER A 202 5.10 16.61 16.63
CA SER A 202 5.86 15.94 17.69
C SER A 202 5.21 14.65 18.21
N ALA A 203 3.97 14.37 17.81
CA ALA A 203 3.21 13.22 18.29
C ALA A 203 3.38 12.00 17.38
N PHE A 204 3.18 10.82 17.96
CA PHE A 204 3.13 9.55 17.24
C PHE A 204 1.73 8.95 17.37
N TYR A 205 1.30 8.24 16.33
CA TYR A 205 0.00 7.58 16.27
C TYR A 205 0.18 6.14 15.77
N ASP A 206 -0.58 5.23 16.35
CA ASP A 206 -0.76 3.85 15.90
C ASP A 206 -2.00 3.81 15.00
N ILE A 207 -1.84 3.30 13.77
CA ILE A 207 -2.99 2.96 12.91
C ILE A 207 -3.11 1.44 12.88
N SER A 208 -4.19 0.92 13.45
CA SER A 208 -4.45 -0.51 13.60
C SER A 208 -5.86 -0.91 13.12
N GLY A 209 -6.14 -2.21 13.12
CA GLY A 209 -7.41 -2.79 12.67
C GLY A 209 -7.35 -3.51 11.33
N PHE A 210 -6.17 -3.60 10.69
CA PHE A 210 -5.93 -4.34 9.45
C PHE A 210 -5.76 -5.84 9.66
#